data_AF-A0A8T0WPR5-F1
#
_entry.id   AF-A0A8T0WPR5-F1
#
_cell.length_a   1.000
_cell.length_b   1.000
_cell.length_c   1.000
_cell.angle_alpha   90.00
_cell.angle_beta   90.00
_cell.angle_gamma   90.00
#
_symmetry.space_group_name_H-M   'P 1'
#
loop_
_entity.id
_entity.type
_entity.pdbx_description
1 polymer ?
#
loop_
_entity_poly.entity_id
_entity_poly.type
_entity_poly.pdbx_seq_one_letter_code
_entity_poly.pdbx_strand_id
1 'polypeptide(L)'
;MLKRFVDVKTALQQMVISDRWSVYREVRDDSPTPTAQIVKDLILSDVWWDKVDFILRITTPIYEMIRITDTDTPCLHLVYEMWDSMIEKVKKVIYRYEGKQEDESSDLYSVIYDILIARWTKGNNPLHCLAHSLNPRYYSKKWLEEDVGREPPHKDKEV
;
A
#
# COMPACT_ATOMS: atom_id res chain seq x y z
N MET A 1 4.02 -4.48 -11.86
CA MET A 1 5.31 -4.41 -12.59
C MET A 1 6.52 -4.31 -11.66
N LEU A 2 6.60 -3.34 -10.74
CA LEU A 2 7.79 -3.12 -9.89
C LEU A 2 8.22 -4.36 -9.07
N LYS A 3 7.26 -5.13 -8.53
CA LYS A 3 7.55 -6.39 -7.82
C LYS A 3 8.30 -7.40 -8.69
N ARG A 4 7.88 -7.56 -9.95
CA ARG A 4 8.57 -8.45 -10.90
C ARG A 4 9.98 -7.97 -11.20
N PHE A 5 10.21 -6.65 -11.20
CA PHE A 5 11.53 -6.08 -11.39
C PHE A 5 12.48 -6.45 -10.24
N VAL A 6 11.98 -6.48 -9.00
CA VAL A 6 12.73 -6.98 -7.84
C VAL A 6 12.99 -8.49 -7.94
N ASP A 7 11.99 -9.28 -8.34
CA ASP A 7 12.14 -10.74 -8.50
C ASP A 7 13.29 -11.11 -9.46
N VAL A 8 13.55 -10.29 -10.47
CA VAL A 8 14.61 -10.50 -11.47
C VAL A 8 15.87 -9.67 -11.22
N LYS A 9 16.00 -9.01 -10.04
CA LYS A 9 17.13 -8.12 -9.70
C LYS A 9 18.50 -8.75 -10.01
N THR A 10 18.73 -9.99 -9.55
CA THR A 10 20.02 -10.67 -9.76
C THR A 10 20.33 -10.90 -11.24
N ALA A 11 19.34 -11.31 -12.03
CA ALA A 11 19.50 -11.50 -13.47
C ALA A 11 19.80 -10.18 -14.19
N LEU A 12 19.15 -9.08 -13.77
CA LEU A 12 19.42 -7.73 -14.29
C LEU A 12 20.84 -7.27 -13.95
N GLN A 13 21.30 -7.50 -12.71
CA GLN A 13 22.67 -7.17 -12.30
C GLN A 13 23.70 -7.95 -13.11
N GLN A 14 23.49 -9.25 -13.32
CA GLN A 14 24.37 -10.07 -14.16
C GLN A 14 24.39 -9.57 -15.61
N MET A 15 23.24 -9.16 -16.14
CA MET A 15 23.11 -8.63 -17.50
C MET A 15 23.96 -7.37 -17.71
N VAL A 16 23.90 -6.40 -16.78
CA VAL A 16 24.61 -5.11 -16.94
C VAL A 16 26.12 -5.19 -16.62
N ILE A 17 26.55 -6.24 -15.93
CA ILE A 17 27.98 -6.51 -15.65
C ILE A 17 28.63 -7.29 -16.80
N SER A 18 27.87 -8.07 -17.57
CA SER A 18 28.37 -8.84 -18.70
C SER A 18 29.14 -8.00 -19.72
N ASP A 19 30.23 -8.55 -20.26
CA ASP A 19 31.02 -7.89 -21.33
C ASP A 19 30.16 -7.58 -22.56
N ARG A 20 29.10 -8.37 -22.79
CA ARG A 20 28.14 -8.15 -23.89
C ARG A 20 27.31 -6.88 -23.73
N TRP A 21 27.23 -6.30 -22.53
CA TRP A 21 26.55 -5.03 -22.27
C TRP A 21 27.21 -3.86 -23.01
N SER A 22 28.50 -3.96 -23.31
CA SER A 22 29.28 -2.91 -23.98
C SER A 22 28.72 -2.52 -25.36
N VAL A 23 28.03 -3.44 -26.05
CA VAL A 23 27.36 -3.21 -27.34
C VAL A 23 26.30 -2.11 -27.24
N TYR A 24 25.66 -1.94 -26.07
CA TYR A 24 24.66 -0.89 -25.84
C TYR A 24 25.26 0.49 -25.55
N ARG A 25 26.58 0.61 -25.34
CA ARG A 25 27.24 1.93 -25.20
C ARG A 25 27.55 2.58 -26.55
N GLU A 26 27.70 1.77 -27.60
CA GLU A 26 28.19 2.22 -28.90
C GLU A 26 27.07 2.74 -29.81
N VAL A 27 25.83 2.34 -29.54
CA VAL A 27 24.68 2.62 -30.40
C VAL A 27 23.87 3.78 -29.84
N ARG A 28 24.18 4.99 -30.32
CA ARG A 28 23.41 6.25 -30.20
C ARG A 28 23.30 6.83 -28.79
N ASP A 29 23.90 8.00 -28.58
CA ASP A 29 23.10 9.21 -28.38
C ASP A 29 23.98 10.46 -28.41
N ASP A 30 23.45 11.56 -28.89
CA ASP A 30 24.04 12.91 -28.82
C ASP A 30 23.97 13.48 -27.37
N SER A 31 23.65 12.61 -26.41
CA SER A 31 23.54 12.86 -24.97
C SER A 31 24.91 12.77 -24.29
N PRO A 32 25.22 13.67 -23.33
CA PRO A 32 26.46 13.63 -22.57
C PRO A 32 26.64 12.38 -21.69
N THR A 33 25.58 11.59 -21.46
CA THR A 33 25.66 10.27 -20.80
C THR A 33 24.86 9.22 -21.58
N PRO A 34 25.48 8.08 -21.97
CA PRO A 34 24.76 7.01 -22.65
C PRO A 34 23.66 6.44 -21.76
N THR A 35 22.44 6.28 -22.28
CA THR A 35 21.30 5.70 -21.54
C THR A 35 21.64 4.34 -20.91
N ALA A 36 22.44 3.53 -21.61
CA ALA A 36 22.91 2.23 -21.11
C ALA A 36 23.79 2.34 -19.84
N GLN A 37 24.53 3.45 -19.69
CA GLN A 37 25.31 3.70 -18.49
C GLN A 37 24.40 4.08 -17.31
N ILE A 38 23.41 4.95 -17.54
CA ILE A 38 22.41 5.32 -16.51
C ILE A 38 21.67 4.08 -16.01
N VAL A 39 21.23 3.21 -16.92
CA VAL A 39 20.55 1.95 -16.57
C VAL A 39 21.45 1.04 -15.74
N LYS A 40 22.72 0.91 -16.13
CA LYS A 40 23.71 0.13 -15.38
C LYS A 40 23.91 0.68 -13.97
N ASP A 41 24.09 1.98 -13.84
CA ASP A 41 24.32 2.65 -12.56
C ASP A 41 23.11 2.50 -11.63
N LEU A 42 21.88 2.62 -12.15
CA LEU A 42 20.66 2.38 -11.39
C LEU A 42 20.51 0.93 -10.93
N ILE A 43 20.73 -0.05 -11.82
CA ILE A 43 20.60 -1.48 -11.50
C ILE A 43 21.66 -1.92 -10.49
N LEU A 44 22.84 -1.30 -10.47
CA LEU A 44 23.90 -1.60 -9.52
C LEU A 44 23.81 -0.76 -8.22
N SER A 45 22.92 0.22 -8.14
CA SER A 45 22.78 1.08 -6.97
C SER A 45 21.91 0.45 -5.89
N ASP A 46 22.50 0.10 -4.74
CA ASP A 46 21.75 -0.38 -3.58
C ASP A 46 20.77 0.67 -3.05
N VAL A 47 21.17 1.94 -3.02
CA VAL A 47 20.30 3.07 -2.62
C VAL A 47 19.06 3.16 -3.50
N TRP A 48 19.19 2.88 -4.80
CA TRP A 48 18.04 2.85 -5.71
C TRP A 48 17.11 1.67 -5.39
N TRP A 49 17.67 0.48 -5.15
CA TRP A 49 16.88 -0.68 -4.76
C TRP A 49 16.17 -0.52 -3.41
N ASP A 50 16.78 0.16 -2.45
CA ASP A 50 16.14 0.49 -1.17
C ASP A 50 14.91 1.37 -1.37
N LYS A 51 14.99 2.35 -2.28
CA LYS A 51 13.83 3.18 -2.67
C LYS A 51 12.74 2.35 -3.34
N VAL A 52 13.11 1.41 -4.21
CA VAL A 52 12.15 0.49 -4.85
C VAL A 52 11.45 -0.39 -3.80
N ASP A 53 12.20 -0.95 -2.86
CA ASP A 53 11.65 -1.75 -1.77
C ASP A 53 10.70 -0.91 -0.90
N PHE A 54 11.09 0.31 -0.56
CA PHE A 54 10.23 1.24 0.16
C PHE A 54 8.91 1.52 -0.59
N ILE A 55 8.97 1.82 -1.89
CA ILE A 55 7.77 2.03 -2.73
C ILE A 55 6.86 0.78 -2.72
N LEU A 56 7.45 -0.42 -2.80
CA LEU A 56 6.68 -1.66 -2.73
C LEU A 56 6.01 -1.83 -1.37
N ARG A 57 6.70 -1.53 -0.27
CA ARG A 57 6.13 -1.66 1.08
C ARG A 57 4.97 -0.70 1.31
N ILE A 58 5.05 0.56 0.85
CA ILE A 58 3.94 1.51 1.00
C ILE A 58 2.75 1.15 0.10
N THR A 59 3.00 0.61 -1.11
CA THR A 59 1.92 0.29 -2.05
C THR A 59 1.27 -1.06 -1.79
N THR A 60 1.95 -1.99 -1.12
CA THR A 60 1.44 -3.36 -0.87
C THR A 60 0.11 -3.36 -0.10
N PRO A 61 -0.06 -2.65 1.03
CA PRO A 61 -1.35 -2.60 1.73
C PRO A 61 -2.49 -2.08 0.86
N ILE A 62 -2.21 -1.10 -0.02
CA ILE A 62 -3.19 -0.53 -0.95
C ILE A 62 -3.62 -1.59 -1.97
N TYR A 63 -2.65 -2.27 -2.60
CA TYR A 63 -2.93 -3.34 -3.57
C TYR A 63 -3.65 -4.54 -2.95
N GLU A 64 -3.32 -4.91 -1.72
CA GLU A 64 -4.00 -5.99 -1.00
C GLU A 64 -5.47 -5.67 -0.78
N MET A 65 -5.78 -4.48 -0.27
CA MET A 65 -7.16 -4.05 -0.04
C MET A 65 -7.95 -4.01 -1.36
N ILE A 66 -7.40 -3.41 -2.42
CA ILE A 66 -8.04 -3.36 -3.74
C ILE A 66 -8.31 -4.77 -4.26
N ARG A 67 -7.35 -5.69 -4.15
CA ARG A 67 -7.53 -7.08 -4.61
C ARG A 67 -8.63 -7.81 -3.88
N ILE A 68 -8.80 -7.59 -2.57
CA ILE A 68 -9.90 -8.22 -1.81
C ILE A 68 -11.25 -7.70 -2.30
N THR A 69 -11.34 -6.39 -2.55
CA THR A 69 -12.56 -5.74 -3.05
C THR A 69 -12.88 -6.05 -4.50
N ASP A 70 -11.91 -6.53 -5.27
CA ASP A 70 -12.03 -6.88 -6.69
C ASP A 70 -12.32 -8.38 -6.89
N THR A 71 -12.98 -9.01 -5.91
CA THR A 71 -13.44 -10.40 -6.01
C THR A 71 -14.96 -10.46 -5.90
N ASP A 72 -15.57 -11.56 -6.37
CA ASP A 72 -17.00 -11.82 -6.21
C ASP A 72 -17.39 -12.18 -4.76
N THR A 73 -16.44 -12.15 -3.82
CA THR A 73 -16.70 -12.44 -2.42
C THR A 73 -17.40 -11.25 -1.77
N PRO A 74 -18.51 -11.44 -1.02
CA PRO A 74 -19.16 -10.36 -0.29
C PRO A 74 -18.19 -9.70 0.70
N CYS A 75 -17.73 -8.49 0.39
CA CYS A 75 -16.72 -7.77 1.17
C CYS A 75 -17.12 -6.33 1.50
N LEU A 76 -18.30 -5.88 1.06
CA LEU A 76 -18.77 -4.50 1.23
C LEU A 76 -18.77 -4.04 2.69
N HIS A 77 -19.14 -4.94 3.59
CA HIS A 77 -19.19 -4.73 5.04
C HIS A 77 -17.79 -4.61 5.69
N LEU A 78 -16.74 -5.02 4.98
CA LEU A 78 -15.34 -4.98 5.44
C LEU A 78 -14.59 -3.75 4.91
N VAL A 79 -15.13 -3.03 3.93
CA VAL A 79 -14.42 -1.95 3.23
C VAL A 79 -13.89 -0.89 4.19
N TYR A 80 -14.67 -0.52 5.21
CA TYR A 80 -14.27 0.42 6.25
C TYR A 80 -13.07 -0.09 7.07
N GLU A 81 -13.17 -1.30 7.64
CA GLU A 81 -12.09 -1.95 8.40
C GLU A 81 -10.82 -2.12 7.55
N MET A 82 -10.98 -2.52 6.29
CA MET A 82 -9.86 -2.68 5.37
C MET A 82 -9.18 -1.36 5.03
N TRP A 83 -9.95 -0.27 4.88
CA TRP A 83 -9.41 1.05 4.59
C TRP A 83 -8.60 1.60 5.78
N ASP A 84 -9.16 1.51 6.97
CA ASP A 84 -8.50 1.92 8.21
C ASP A 84 -7.21 1.11 8.45
N SER A 85 -7.30 -0.22 8.35
CA SER A 85 -6.14 -1.11 8.45
C SER A 85 -5.07 -0.81 7.38
N MET A 86 -5.48 -0.47 6.16
CA MET A 86 -4.57 -0.09 5.09
C MET A 86 -3.82 1.21 5.42
N ILE A 87 -4.51 2.25 5.88
CA ILE A 87 -3.90 3.51 6.30
C ILE A 87 -2.89 3.27 7.42
N GLU A 88 -3.28 2.52 8.46
CA GLU A 88 -2.43 2.13 9.58
C GLU A 88 -1.14 1.43 9.12
N LYS A 89 -1.26 0.46 8.22
CA LYS A 89 -0.11 -0.26 7.66
C LYS A 89 0.80 0.67 6.85
N VAL A 90 0.23 1.57 6.04
CA VAL A 90 1.00 2.57 5.28
C VAL A 90 1.76 3.50 6.22
N LYS A 91 1.10 4.01 7.28
CA LYS A 91 1.73 4.83 8.33
C LYS A 91 2.94 4.12 8.92
N LYS A 92 2.76 2.87 9.37
CA LYS A 92 3.83 2.06 9.99
C LYS A 92 5.04 1.88 9.07
N VAL A 93 4.81 1.66 7.78
CA VAL A 93 5.91 1.56 6.79
C VAL A 93 6.67 2.87 6.66
N ILE A 94 5.96 4.00 6.54
CA ILE A 94 6.57 5.34 6.38
C ILE A 94 7.35 5.71 7.64
N TYR A 95 6.76 5.54 8.82
CA TYR A 95 7.39 5.90 10.09
C TYR A 95 8.66 5.09 10.33
N ARG A 96 8.62 3.78 10.03
CA ARG A 96 9.82 2.93 10.09
C ARG A 96 10.91 3.39 9.12
N TYR A 97 10.54 3.86 7.93
CA TYR A 97 11.50 4.36 6.95
C TYR A 97 12.11 5.71 7.36
N GLU A 98 11.32 6.60 7.97
CA GLU A 98 11.79 7.88 8.48
C GLU A 98 12.47 7.79 9.87
N GLY A 99 12.37 6.64 10.55
CA GLY A 99 12.92 6.44 11.89
C GLY A 99 12.11 7.12 13.00
N LYS A 100 10.79 7.29 12.81
CA LYS A 100 9.89 8.05 13.69
C LYS A 100 9.08 7.16 14.63
N GLN A 101 8.78 7.66 15.82
CA GLN A 101 7.81 7.09 16.76
C GLN A 101 6.36 7.42 16.35
N GLU A 102 5.38 6.66 16.84
CA GLU A 102 3.97 6.75 16.39
C GLU A 102 3.30 8.12 16.64
N ASP A 103 3.79 8.85 17.64
CA ASP A 103 3.35 10.18 18.08
C ASP A 103 4.04 11.33 17.33
N GLU A 104 5.13 11.06 16.62
CA GLU A 104 5.84 12.09 15.83
C GLU A 104 5.07 12.46 14.57
N SER A 105 5.26 13.69 14.09
CA SER A 105 4.69 14.16 12.82
C SER A 105 5.55 13.73 11.63
N SER A 106 4.91 13.43 10.51
CA SER A 106 5.59 13.08 9.25
C SER A 106 4.97 13.83 8.07
N ASP A 107 5.78 14.66 7.41
CA ASP A 107 5.36 15.41 6.22
C ASP A 107 5.03 14.45 5.07
N LEU A 108 5.84 13.40 4.89
CA LEU A 108 5.59 12.37 3.88
C LEU A 108 4.29 11.63 4.15
N TYR A 109 4.07 11.21 5.41
CA TYR A 109 2.82 10.56 5.77
C TYR A 109 1.63 11.49 5.60
N SER A 110 1.75 12.76 5.98
CA SER A 110 0.70 13.77 5.82
C SER A 110 0.23 13.87 4.36
N VAL A 111 1.17 14.02 3.42
CA VAL A 111 0.86 14.07 1.98
C VAL A 111 0.21 12.77 1.49
N ILE A 112 0.73 11.61 1.89
CA ILE A 112 0.18 10.31 1.48
C ILE A 112 -1.21 10.11 2.09
N TYR A 113 -1.41 10.45 3.35
CA TYR A 113 -2.67 10.38 4.06
C TYR A 113 -3.73 11.23 3.36
N ASP A 114 -3.41 12.47 2.99
CA ASP A 114 -4.32 13.34 2.25
C ASP A 114 -4.75 12.73 0.91
N ILE A 115 -3.82 12.11 0.17
CA ILE A 115 -4.13 11.39 -1.07
C ILE A 115 -5.08 10.21 -0.81
N LEU A 116 -4.81 9.42 0.23
CA LEU A 116 -5.65 8.29 0.61
C LEU A 116 -7.05 8.76 1.02
N ILE A 117 -7.17 9.78 1.86
CA ILE A 117 -8.46 10.33 2.29
C ILE A 117 -9.23 10.97 1.13
N ALA A 118 -8.56 11.69 0.24
CA ALA A 118 -9.19 12.23 -0.97
C ALA A 118 -9.75 11.11 -1.85
N ARG A 119 -9.02 10.00 -1.99
CA ARG A 119 -9.49 8.83 -2.73
C ARG A 119 -10.67 8.16 -2.03
N TRP A 120 -10.61 7.99 -0.71
CA TRP A 120 -11.69 7.45 0.11
C TRP A 120 -12.97 8.25 -0.03
N THR A 121 -12.89 9.57 0.16
CA THR A 121 -14.04 10.47 0.12
C THR A 121 -14.76 10.43 -1.22
N LYS A 122 -14.05 10.20 -2.32
CA LYS A 122 -14.64 10.05 -3.65
C LYS A 122 -15.30 8.69 -3.88
N GLY A 123 -14.80 7.63 -3.24
CA GLY A 123 -15.31 6.26 -3.38
C GLY A 123 -16.32 5.85 -2.31
N ASN A 124 -16.37 6.58 -1.20
CA ASN A 124 -17.26 6.30 -0.10
C ASN A 124 -18.71 6.64 -0.47
N ASN A 125 -19.64 5.75 -0.15
CA ASN A 125 -21.06 5.92 -0.40
C ASN A 125 -21.85 5.45 0.83
N PRO A 126 -23.10 5.90 1.02
CA PRO A 126 -23.91 5.48 2.17
C PRO A 126 -24.11 3.96 2.28
N LEU A 127 -23.98 3.23 1.17
CA LEU A 127 -24.12 1.78 1.15
C LEU A 127 -22.93 1.10 1.85
N HIS A 128 -21.70 1.60 1.73
CA HIS A 128 -20.55 1.13 2.50
C HIS A 128 -20.80 1.33 4.00
N CYS A 129 -21.30 2.50 4.40
CA CYS A 129 -21.64 2.78 5.81
C CYS A 129 -22.68 1.80 6.31
N LEU A 130 -23.78 1.63 5.56
CA LEU A 130 -24.88 0.75 5.93
C LEU A 130 -24.40 -0.70 6.06
N ALA A 131 -23.62 -1.20 5.11
CA ALA A 131 -23.10 -2.57 5.14
C ALA A 131 -22.19 -2.81 6.34
N HIS A 132 -21.36 -1.82 6.70
CA HIS A 132 -20.50 -1.89 7.88
C HIS A 132 -21.32 -1.86 9.18
N SER A 133 -22.24 -0.88 9.33
CA SER A 133 -23.08 -0.75 10.52
C SER A 133 -24.02 -1.93 10.75
N LEU A 134 -24.41 -2.65 9.69
CA LEU A 134 -25.25 -3.84 9.76
C LEU A 134 -24.46 -5.14 9.97
N ASN A 135 -23.13 -5.08 10.10
CA ASN A 135 -22.32 -6.27 10.31
C ASN A 135 -22.49 -6.82 11.75
N PRO A 136 -23.09 -8.00 11.94
CA PRO A 136 -23.34 -8.56 13.28
C PRO A 136 -22.06 -8.83 14.08
N ARG A 137 -20.90 -8.88 13.41
CA ARG A 137 -19.59 -9.08 14.05
C ARG A 137 -19.27 -8.03 15.13
N TYR A 138 -19.79 -6.81 14.98
CA TYR A 138 -19.56 -5.74 15.94
C TYR A 138 -20.61 -5.71 17.05
N TYR A 139 -21.69 -6.48 16.96
CA TYR A 139 -22.77 -6.42 17.94
C TYR A 139 -22.44 -7.28 19.16
N SER A 140 -22.80 -6.78 20.34
CA SER A 140 -22.72 -7.59 21.57
C SER A 140 -23.54 -8.88 21.46
N LYS A 141 -23.04 -9.95 22.10
CA LYS A 141 -23.76 -11.24 22.14
C LYS A 141 -25.18 -11.13 22.67
N LYS A 142 -25.39 -10.30 23.70
CA LYS A 142 -26.71 -10.03 24.29
C LYS A 142 -27.69 -9.44 23.28
N TRP A 143 -27.21 -8.57 22.38
CA TRP A 143 -28.03 -8.02 21.31
C TRP A 143 -28.44 -9.10 20.31
N LEU A 144 -27.48 -9.95 19.91
CA LEU A 144 -27.70 -11.04 18.95
C LEU A 144 -28.61 -12.16 19.49
N GLU A 145 -28.53 -12.44 20.79
CA GLU A 145 -29.31 -13.48 21.48
C GLU A 145 -30.69 -12.98 21.96
N GLU A 146 -31.01 -11.71 21.72
CA GLU A 146 -32.25 -11.04 22.18
C GLU A 146 -32.47 -11.10 23.70
N ASP A 147 -31.38 -11.06 24.48
CA ASP A 147 -31.41 -11.20 25.93
C ASP A 147 -31.95 -9.93 26.64
N VAL A 148 -32.40 -10.10 27.89
CA VAL A 148 -32.96 -9.01 28.71
C VAL A 148 -31.88 -7.96 28.99
N GLY A 149 -32.19 -6.71 28.68
CA GLY A 149 -31.25 -5.59 28.83
C GLY A 149 -30.31 -5.41 27.64
N ARG A 150 -30.63 -5.96 26.46
CA ARG A 150 -29.87 -5.70 25.22
C ARG A 150 -29.74 -4.20 24.95
N GLU A 151 -28.52 -3.77 24.62
CA GLU A 151 -28.25 -2.41 24.18
C GLU A 151 -28.21 -2.39 22.65
N PRO A 152 -28.92 -1.45 22.00
CA PRO A 152 -28.91 -1.34 20.56
C PRO A 152 -27.51 -0.92 20.06
N PRO A 153 -27.09 -1.36 18.85
CA PRO A 153 -25.72 -1.17 18.37
C PRO A 153 -25.22 0.29 18.41
N HIS A 154 -26.10 1.27 18.18
CA HIS A 154 -25.74 2.70 18.27
C HIS A 154 -25.39 3.21 19.69
N LYS A 155 -25.58 2.40 20.73
CA LYS A 155 -25.19 2.68 22.13
C LYS A 155 -24.01 1.83 22.59
N ASP A 156 -23.67 0.81 21.82
CA ASP A 156 -22.51 -0.02 22.07
C ASP A 156 -21.26 0.78 21.71
N LYS A 157 -20.28 0.85 22.62
CA LYS A 157 -19.04 1.60 22.38
C LYS A 157 -18.07 0.86 21.47
N GLU A 158 -18.35 -0.42 21.19
CA GLU A 158 -17.55 -1.25 20.29
C GLU A 158 -18.06 -1.23 18.83
N VAL A 159 -19.19 -0.55 18.55
CA VAL A 159 -19.82 -0.39 17.22
C VAL A 159 -19.68 1.03 16.67
#